data_AF-A0A3A0URV3-F1
#
_entry.id   AF-A0A3A0URV3-F1
#
_cell.length_a   1.000
_cell.length_b   1.000
_cell.length_c   1.000
_cell.angle_alpha   90.00
_cell.angle_beta   90.00
_cell.angle_gamma   90.00
#
_symmetry.space_group_name_H-M   'P 1'
#
loop_
_entity.id
_entity.type
_entity.pdbx_description
1 polymer ?
#
loop_
_entity_poly.entity_id
_entity_poly.type
_entity_poly.pdbx_seq_one_letter_code
_entity_poly.pdbx_strand_id
1 'polypeptide(L)'
;MSIRELSLSFHHQEIKIKLPKNYFKTNGKSYPLVIVQDGDYLFKDVKKDVIFVGIVPNNRKKDYTPWKSVVGDIEYGGQADA
;
A
#
# COMPACT_ATOMS: atom_id res chain seq x y z
N MET A 1 -7.12 -18.06 16.08
CA MET A 1 -6.97 -16.59 15.93
C MET A 1 -6.96 -16.29 14.43
N SER A 2 -8.00 -15.69 13.84
CA SER A 2 -7.95 -15.32 12.41
C SER A 2 -7.30 -13.95 12.29
N ILE A 3 -6.06 -13.89 11.84
CA ILE A 3 -5.37 -12.64 11.55
C ILE A 3 -6.13 -11.95 10.42
N ARG A 4 -6.57 -10.70 10.64
CA ARG A 4 -7.31 -9.88 9.66
C ARG A 4 -6.48 -8.79 9.03
N GLU A 5 -5.48 -8.34 9.76
CA GLU A 5 -4.51 -7.36 9.34
C GLU A 5 -3.13 -7.94 9.60
N LEU A 6 -2.24 -7.78 8.63
CA LEU A 6 -0.85 -8.16 8.77
C LEU A 6 0.01 -7.11 8.08
N SER A 7 1.20 -6.90 8.63
CA SER A 7 2.25 -6.11 7.99
C SER A 7 3.40 -7.04 7.66
N LEU A 8 3.94 -6.93 6.46
CA LEU A 8 5.11 -7.68 6.03
C LEU A 8 6.10 -6.74 5.36
N SER A 9 7.38 -7.11 5.40
CA SER A 9 8.43 -6.40 4.69
C SER A 9 8.88 -7.25 3.50
N PHE A 10 8.91 -6.64 2.31
CA PHE A 10 9.36 -7.28 1.08
C PHE A 10 10.35 -6.34 0.37
N HIS A 11 11.59 -6.78 0.13
CA HIS A 11 12.64 -5.92 -0.46
C HIS A 11 12.78 -4.53 0.22
N HIS A 12 12.78 -4.49 1.56
CA HIS A 12 12.81 -3.25 2.36
C HIS A 12 11.58 -2.34 2.20
N GLN A 13 10.51 -2.83 1.59
CA GLN A 13 9.24 -2.13 1.45
C GLN A 13 8.25 -2.70 2.48
N GLU A 14 7.73 -1.86 3.37
CA GLU A 14 6.63 -2.26 4.27
C GLU A 14 5.31 -2.29 3.49
N ILE A 15 4.59 -3.40 3.65
CA ILE A 15 3.31 -3.69 3.01
C ILE A 15 2.31 -4.07 4.09
N LYS A 16 1.21 -3.32 4.17
CA LYS A 16 0.08 -3.60 5.06
C LYS A 16 -1.02 -4.29 4.27
N ILE A 17 -1.60 -5.35 4.81
CA ILE A 17 -2.65 -6.15 4.15
C ILE A 17 -3.82 -6.31 5.11
N LYS A 18 -5.02 -6.01 4.63
CA LYS A 18 -6.29 -6.21 5.32
C LYS A 18 -7.16 -7.16 4.52
N LEU A 19 -7.51 -8.28 5.15
CA LEU A 19 -8.36 -9.31 4.56
C LEU A 19 -9.84 -9.02 4.87
N PRO A 20 -10.77 -9.36 3.95
CA PRO A 20 -12.20 -9.34 4.22
C PRO A 20 -12.59 -10.13 5.46
N LYS A 21 -13.65 -9.71 6.17
CA LYS A 21 -14.05 -10.31 7.45
C LYS A 21 -14.30 -11.82 7.38
N ASN A 22 -14.75 -12.30 6.23
CA ASN A 22 -15.13 -13.70 5.99
C ASN A 22 -14.14 -14.43 5.06
N TYR A 23 -12.93 -13.89 4.86
CA TYR A 23 -11.94 -14.44 3.94
C TYR A 23 -11.71 -15.95 4.13
N PHE A 24 -11.48 -16.40 5.36
CA PHE A 24 -11.27 -17.82 5.69
C PHE A 24 -12.56 -18.67 5.79
N LYS A 25 -13.74 -18.05 5.68
CA LYS A 25 -15.04 -18.73 5.77
C LYS A 25 -15.65 -19.03 4.41
N THR A 26 -15.01 -18.58 3.34
CA THR A 26 -15.46 -18.77 1.97
C THR A 26 -14.45 -19.65 1.24
N ASN A 27 -14.83 -20.87 0.89
CA ASN A 27 -13.95 -21.73 0.10
C ASN A 27 -14.01 -21.29 -1.37
N GLY A 28 -12.86 -20.94 -1.96
CA GLY A 28 -12.75 -20.59 -3.38
C GLY A 28 -13.31 -19.23 -3.82
N LYS A 29 -13.72 -18.34 -2.91
CA LYS A 29 -14.18 -16.98 -3.28
C LYS A 29 -13.00 -16.07 -3.62
N SER A 30 -13.06 -15.44 -4.80
CA SER A 30 -12.15 -14.36 -5.18
C SER A 30 -12.62 -13.02 -4.62
N TYR A 31 -11.66 -12.16 -4.29
CA TYR A 31 -11.91 -10.80 -3.80
C TYR A 31 -11.12 -9.81 -4.65
N PRO A 32 -11.70 -8.65 -5.01
CA PRO A 32 -10.94 -7.58 -5.65
C PRO A 32 -9.76 -7.17 -4.78
N LEU A 33 -8.63 -6.89 -5.41
CA LEU A 33 -7.46 -6.31 -4.77
C LEU A 33 -7.47 -4.79 -5.00
N VAL A 34 -7.34 -4.02 -3.93
CA VAL A 34 -7.16 -2.58 -3.99
C VAL A 34 -5.83 -2.23 -3.35
N ILE A 35 -4.94 -1.61 -4.12
CA ILE A 35 -3.63 -1.16 -3.66
C ILE A 35 -3.68 0.36 -3.50
N VAL A 36 -3.20 0.85 -2.37
CA VAL A 36 -3.08 2.28 -2.10
C VAL A 36 -1.64 2.63 -1.75
N GLN A 37 -1.16 3.73 -2.31
CA GLN A 37 0.07 4.40 -1.88
C GLN A 37 -0.16 5.12 -0.55
N ASP A 38 0.90 5.62 0.11
CA ASP A 38 0.79 6.25 1.43
C ASP A 38 0.09 5.32 2.44
N GLY A 39 0.49 4.05 2.51
CA GLY A 39 -0.13 3.01 3.33
C GLY A 39 -0.05 3.25 4.85
N ASP A 40 0.73 4.21 5.30
CA ASP A 40 0.74 4.73 6.67
C ASP A 40 -0.39 5.73 6.93
N TYR A 41 -0.90 6.38 5.89
CA TYR A 41 -1.94 7.40 5.99
C TYR A 41 -3.29 6.98 5.40
N LEU A 42 -3.31 6.38 4.20
CA LEU A 42 -4.53 6.04 3.45
C LEU A 42 -5.06 4.63 3.73
N PHE A 43 -4.26 3.77 4.36
CA PHE A 43 -4.69 2.43 4.75
C PHE A 43 -5.64 2.47 5.95
N LYS A 44 -6.92 2.66 5.69
CA LYS A 44 -7.99 2.78 6.70
C LYS A 44 -9.03 1.67 6.56
N ASP A 45 -9.97 1.62 7.49
CA ASP A 45 -11.08 0.66 7.43
C ASP A 45 -11.96 0.84 6.18
N VAL A 46 -12.15 -0.26 5.45
CA VAL A 46 -13.02 -0.32 4.27
C VAL A 46 -14.20 -1.22 4.57
N LYS A 47 -15.42 -0.75 4.27
CA LYS A 47 -16.67 -1.52 4.50
C LYS A 47 -16.98 -2.55 3.40
N LYS A 48 -16.10 -2.70 2.41
CA LYS A 48 -16.29 -3.57 1.24
C LYS A 48 -15.49 -4.87 1.40
N ASP A 49 -15.99 -5.93 0.78
CA ASP A 49 -15.30 -7.22 0.68
C ASP A 49 -14.17 -7.12 -0.37
N VAL A 50 -13.05 -6.52 0.02
CA VAL A 50 -11.84 -6.41 -0.80
C VAL A 50 -10.62 -6.85 0.00
N ILE A 51 -9.60 -7.35 -0.70
CA ILE A 51 -8.25 -7.40 -0.14
C ILE A 51 -7.70 -5.99 -0.29
N PHE A 52 -7.45 -5.33 0.83
CA PHE A 52 -6.92 -3.97 0.82
C PHE A 52 -5.45 -4.00 1.18
N VAL A 53 -4.62 -3.36 0.38
CA VAL A 53 -3.16 -3.35 0.52
C VAL A 53 -2.64 -1.92 0.54
N GLY A 54 -1.86 -1.58 1.56
CA GLY A 54 -1.17 -0.30 1.69
C GLY A 54 0.34 -0.46 1.49
N ILE A 55 0.92 0.34 0.62
CA ILE A 55 2.38 0.42 0.43
C ILE A 55 2.88 1.64 1.22
N VAL A 56 3.74 1.42 2.22
CA VAL A 56 4.25 2.49 3.10
C VAL A 56 5.54 3.07 2.51
N PRO A 57 5.57 4.31 1.99
CA PRO A 57 6.77 4.81 1.31
C PRO A 57 7.99 4.86 2.24
N ASN A 58 9.16 4.49 1.73
CA ASN A 58 10.42 4.64 2.44
C ASN A 58 10.88 6.10 2.40
N ASN A 59 10.74 6.74 1.24
CA ASN A 59 10.89 8.16 1.06
C ASN A 59 9.88 8.62 0.02
N ARG A 60 8.71 9.09 0.46
CA ARG A 60 7.60 9.48 -0.40
C ARG A 60 7.99 10.44 -1.53
N LYS A 61 8.88 11.41 -1.26
CA LYS A 61 9.36 12.39 -2.25
C LYS A 61 10.25 11.79 -3.32
N LYS A 62 10.84 10.62 -3.07
CA LYS A 62 11.66 9.87 -4.02
C LYS A 62 10.81 8.80 -4.70
N ASP A 63 10.05 8.04 -3.91
CA ASP A 63 9.34 6.84 -4.35
C ASP A 63 8.17 7.17 -5.30
N TYR A 64 7.50 8.31 -5.10
CA TYR A 64 6.30 8.69 -5.87
C TYR A 64 6.52 9.81 -6.89
N THR A 65 7.77 10.20 -7.10
CA THR A 65 8.11 11.09 -8.21
C THR A 65 8.98 10.32 -9.19
N PRO A 66 8.58 10.20 -10.47
CA PRO A 66 9.39 9.48 -11.44
C PRO A 66 10.77 10.12 -11.63
N TRP A 67 10.81 11.45 -11.79
CA TRP A 67 12.02 12.20 -12.10
C TRP A 67 12.37 13.17 -10.97
N LYS A 68 13.61 13.67 -10.98
CA LYS A 68 13.97 14.83 -10.16
C LYS A 68 13.14 16.04 -10.58
N SER A 69 12.59 16.75 -9.61
CA SER A 69 11.76 17.93 -9.85
C SER A 69 11.83 18.89 -8.65
N VAL A 70 11.56 20.16 -8.89
CA VAL A 70 11.46 21.18 -7.86
C VAL A 70 10.10 21.86 -8.00
N VAL A 71 9.30 21.85 -6.93
CA VAL A 71 7.98 22.50 -6.90
C VAL A 71 7.96 23.43 -5.69
N GLY A 72 7.98 24.74 -5.95
CA GLY A 72 8.26 25.75 -4.92
C GLY A 72 9.65 25.51 -4.32
N ASP A 73 9.74 25.47 -2.98
CA ASP A 73 10.98 25.21 -2.25
C ASP A 73 11.21 23.72 -1.94
N ILE A 74 10.44 22.82 -2.57
CA ILE A 74 10.50 21.38 -2.32
C ILE A 74 11.20 20.67 -3.47
N GLU A 75 12.33 20.03 -3.17
CA GLU A 75 13.00 19.10 -4.07
C GLU A 75 12.41 17.68 -3.96
N TYR A 76 12.14 17.08 -5.12
CA TYR A 76 11.70 15.71 -5.30
C TYR A 76 12.79 14.89 -5.99
N GLY A 77 13.03 13.69 -5.47
CA GLY A 77 14.27 12.93 -5.70
C GLY A 77 14.13 11.77 -6.66
N GLY A 78 13.13 11.78 -7.54
CA GLY A 78 12.87 10.69 -8.50
C GLY A 78 14.09 10.28 -9.33
N GLN A 79 14.19 9.00 -9.67
CA GLN A 79 15.36 8.41 -10.33
C GLN A 79 15.00 7.47 -11.49
N ALA A 80 13.80 7.58 -12.06
CA ALA A 80 13.44 6.83 -13.26
C ALA A 80 14.28 7.30 -14.45
N ASP A 81 14.64 6.35 -15.33
CA ASP A 81 15.40 6.61 -16.54
C ASP A 81 14.61 7.50 -17.50
N ALA A 82 15.25 8.56 -18.00
CA ALA A 82 14.65 9.56 -18.88
C ALA A 82 14.28 9.01 -20.28
#